data_AF-A0AA86JXA5-F1
#
_entry.id   AF-A0AA86JXA5-F1
#
_cell.length_a   1.000
_cell.length_b   1.000
_cell.length_c   1.000
_cell.angle_alpha   90.00
_cell.angle_beta   90.00
_cell.angle_gamma   90.00
#
_symmetry.space_group_name_H-M   'P 1'
#
loop_
_entity.id
_entity.type
_entity.pdbx_description
1 polymer ?
#
loop_
_entity_poly.entity_id
_entity_poly.type
_entity_poly.pdbx_seq_one_letter_code
_entity_poly.pdbx_strand_id
1 'polypeptide(L)'
;MCRISWLRIGSRVSGSRVTRYAFLWVIPLFVIGSGPAAGEAGPDSDPVLSPRELALSLPLDCRLTETCWVANYVDVNPGAQAQDFHCQPRTYDGHDGVDFAIRDLDQMHRGVSVIAAVSGTVRAIRNDMEDVLLEHDAAGRSITGRECGNGVVMDHDGGWQTQYCHLRRDSVRVRVGERVARGSELGLVGISGKTTFPHLHLTVRHNGKIVDPFTGLGLGAGCRSQGRSLWAEPQSIPYEEVALYNLGLSDEPPRIADIRRGQARQPGLDRTAQRLVLWVDLFGVQKGDRVRLRITGPHDQSLLDYEQVIDRTRARQFLFAGRSRTAPEWVEGLYNGEVILRRTHPEKVFTTRATTSMFLK
;
A
#
# COMPACT_ATOMS: atom_id res chain seq x y z
N MET A 1 22.03 6.94 -6.09
CA MET A 1 22.02 5.84 -7.08
C MET A 1 22.55 4.57 -6.43
N CYS A 2 21.78 3.48 -6.42
CA CYS A 2 22.23 2.18 -5.90
C CYS A 2 21.99 1.09 -6.96
N ARG A 3 22.99 0.23 -7.24
CA ARG A 3 22.83 -0.97 -8.07
C ARG A 3 22.83 -2.18 -7.13
N ILE A 4 21.64 -2.69 -6.81
CA ILE A 4 21.49 -3.92 -6.03
C ILE A 4 21.94 -5.10 -6.91
N SER A 5 22.98 -5.82 -6.47
CA SER A 5 23.55 -6.97 -7.18
C SER A 5 23.17 -8.27 -6.45
N TRP A 6 22.48 -9.17 -7.14
CA TRP A 6 22.14 -10.50 -6.61
C TRP A 6 23.01 -11.58 -7.25
N LEU A 7 23.64 -12.43 -6.44
CA LEU A 7 24.42 -13.56 -6.93
C LEU A 7 23.51 -14.53 -7.70
N ARG A 8 23.83 -14.76 -8.98
CA ARG A 8 23.41 -15.97 -9.70
C ARG A 8 24.39 -17.09 -9.40
N ILE A 9 23.93 -18.15 -8.72
CA ILE A 9 24.66 -19.42 -8.71
C ILE A 9 24.46 -20.06 -10.09
N GLY A 10 25.53 -20.17 -10.87
CA GLY A 10 25.49 -20.64 -12.26
C GLY A 10 25.89 -22.11 -12.40
N SER A 11 24.97 -22.96 -12.84
CA SER A 11 25.26 -24.34 -13.27
C SER A 11 25.77 -24.36 -14.72
N ARG A 12 27.00 -24.83 -14.95
CA ARG A 12 27.51 -25.14 -16.29
C ARG A 12 26.91 -26.45 -16.81
N VAL A 13 26.41 -26.44 -18.05
CA VAL A 13 26.31 -27.61 -18.94
C VAL A 13 26.78 -27.18 -20.33
N SER A 14 27.31 -28.10 -21.14
CA SER A 14 28.19 -27.80 -22.28
C SER A 14 27.82 -28.52 -23.59
N GLY A 15 28.00 -27.83 -24.72
CA GLY A 15 27.87 -28.40 -26.07
C GLY A 15 26.43 -28.37 -26.63
N SER A 16 26.21 -28.43 -27.94
CA SER A 16 27.17 -28.39 -29.07
C SER A 16 26.52 -27.83 -30.36
N ARG A 17 27.33 -27.61 -31.40
CA ARG A 17 26.88 -27.43 -32.80
C ARG A 17 26.42 -28.80 -33.38
N VAL A 18 25.86 -29.00 -34.58
CA VAL A 18 25.44 -28.18 -35.75
C VAL A 18 24.03 -28.70 -36.17
N THR A 19 23.32 -28.43 -37.29
CA THR A 19 23.58 -27.85 -38.64
C THR A 19 22.31 -27.08 -39.13
N ARG A 20 22.25 -26.66 -40.41
CA ARG A 20 21.00 -26.30 -41.13
C ARG A 20 20.65 -27.40 -42.14
N TYR A 21 19.36 -27.61 -42.40
CA TYR A 21 18.86 -28.01 -43.73
C TYR A 21 17.57 -27.24 -44.04
N ALA A 22 17.36 -26.91 -45.31
CA ALA A 22 16.16 -26.23 -45.80
C ALA A 22 15.59 -27.03 -46.96
N PHE A 23 14.27 -27.15 -47.02
CA PHE A 23 13.55 -27.67 -48.18
C PHE A 23 12.37 -26.76 -48.50
N LEU A 24 12.41 -26.18 -49.70
CA LEU A 24 11.26 -25.56 -50.35
C LEU A 24 10.52 -26.65 -51.12
N TRP A 25 9.19 -26.69 -51.03
CA TRP A 25 8.34 -27.32 -52.06
C TRP A 25 7.08 -26.50 -52.31
N VAL A 26 6.54 -26.64 -53.52
CA VAL A 26 5.72 -25.66 -54.23
C VAL A 26 4.21 -25.84 -53.99
N ILE A 27 3.47 -24.73 -54.09
CA ILE A 27 2.01 -24.63 -53.99
C ILE A 27 1.33 -25.03 -55.33
N PRO A 28 0.18 -25.72 -55.31
CA PRO A 28 -0.84 -25.61 -56.35
C PRO A 28 -2.06 -24.81 -55.87
N LEU A 29 -2.54 -23.87 -56.69
CA LEU A 29 -3.86 -23.24 -56.52
C LEU A 29 -4.97 -24.20 -57.01
N PHE A 30 -6.18 -24.07 -56.46
CA PHE A 30 -7.42 -24.42 -57.16
C PHE A 30 -8.53 -23.39 -56.86
N VAL A 31 -9.58 -23.39 -57.68
CA VAL A 31 -10.46 -22.22 -57.90
C VAL A 31 -11.89 -22.41 -57.35
N ILE A 32 -12.37 -21.36 -56.69
CA ILE A 32 -13.75 -20.87 -56.48
C ILE A 32 -14.94 -21.83 -56.81
N GLY A 33 -15.82 -22.03 -55.83
CA GLY A 33 -17.21 -22.50 -55.99
C GLY A 33 -18.13 -21.87 -54.93
N SER A 34 -19.43 -21.68 -55.21
CA SER A 34 -20.27 -20.69 -54.51
C SER A 34 -21.57 -21.21 -53.88
N GLY A 35 -21.52 -21.60 -52.60
CA GLY A 35 -22.65 -21.65 -51.63
C GLY A 35 -23.86 -22.58 -51.95
N PRO A 36 -24.95 -22.53 -51.14
CA PRO A 36 -25.13 -21.80 -49.87
C PRO A 36 -25.66 -22.68 -48.70
N ALA A 37 -26.01 -22.00 -47.58
CA ALA A 37 -26.96 -22.38 -46.52
C ALA A 37 -26.48 -23.07 -45.21
N ALA A 38 -26.66 -22.31 -44.11
CA ALA A 38 -27.11 -22.68 -42.77
C ALA A 38 -26.35 -23.76 -41.94
N GLY A 39 -25.65 -23.27 -40.91
CA GLY A 39 -25.29 -24.00 -39.70
C GLY A 39 -24.88 -22.99 -38.62
N GLU A 40 -25.57 -22.95 -37.48
CA GLU A 40 -25.36 -21.91 -36.46
C GLU A 40 -24.17 -22.22 -35.55
N ALA A 41 -23.24 -21.26 -35.46
CA ALA A 41 -22.34 -21.09 -34.33
C ALA A 41 -22.18 -19.59 -34.11
N GLY A 42 -22.51 -19.11 -32.91
CA GLY A 42 -22.28 -17.70 -32.53
C GLY A 42 -20.78 -17.42 -32.48
N PRO A 43 -20.34 -16.16 -32.68
CA PRO A 43 -18.95 -15.82 -32.54
C PRO A 43 -18.51 -15.99 -31.07
N ASP A 44 -17.49 -16.81 -30.84
CA ASP A 44 -16.65 -16.73 -29.64
C ASP A 44 -15.96 -15.37 -29.63
N SER A 45 -16.69 -14.36 -29.17
CA SER A 45 -16.17 -13.04 -28.80
C SER A 45 -15.64 -13.06 -27.36
N ASP A 46 -14.94 -14.15 -27.03
CA ASP A 46 -13.98 -14.16 -25.93
C ASP A 46 -12.98 -13.02 -26.22
N PRO A 47 -12.88 -11.99 -25.36
CA PRO A 47 -12.08 -10.82 -25.68
C PRO A 47 -10.61 -11.25 -25.73
N VAL A 48 -10.04 -11.29 -26.95
CA VAL A 48 -8.63 -11.59 -27.19
C VAL A 48 -7.79 -10.58 -26.41
N LEU A 49 -7.35 -10.98 -25.22
CA LEU A 49 -6.57 -10.16 -24.30
C LEU A 49 -5.32 -9.69 -25.04
N SER A 50 -5.22 -8.38 -25.29
CA SER A 50 -4.10 -7.82 -26.03
C SER A 50 -2.81 -8.02 -25.23
N PRO A 51 -1.84 -8.83 -25.72
CA PRO A 51 -0.74 -9.29 -24.87
C PRO A 51 0.36 -8.22 -24.74
N ARG A 52 0.14 -7.23 -23.85
CA ARG A 52 1.13 -6.19 -23.49
C ARG A 52 0.97 -5.52 -22.11
N GLU A 53 -0.26 -5.28 -21.63
CA GLU A 53 -0.48 -4.36 -20.50
C GLU A 53 -0.65 -5.08 -19.15
N LEU A 54 0.00 -4.55 -18.12
CA LEU A 54 -0.04 -5.09 -16.75
C LEU A 54 -1.30 -4.55 -16.03
N ALA A 55 -2.11 -5.43 -15.47
CA ALA A 55 -3.36 -5.09 -14.79
C ALA A 55 -3.37 -5.58 -13.33
N LEU A 56 -3.08 -4.66 -12.41
CA LEU A 56 -2.87 -4.91 -10.98
C LEU A 56 -4.18 -4.78 -10.16
N SER A 57 -4.43 -5.70 -9.22
CA SER A 57 -5.29 -5.44 -8.06
C SER A 57 -4.49 -4.89 -6.88
N LEU A 58 -5.21 -4.40 -5.86
CA LEU A 58 -4.69 -4.17 -4.52
C LEU A 58 -3.88 -5.41 -4.05
N PRO A 59 -2.63 -5.24 -3.57
CA PRO A 59 -1.74 -6.36 -3.25
C PRO A 59 -1.90 -6.90 -1.82
N LEU A 60 -3.00 -6.55 -1.14
CA LEU A 60 -3.33 -6.95 0.22
C LEU A 60 -4.78 -7.43 0.30
N ASP A 61 -5.04 -8.44 1.13
CA ASP A 61 -6.40 -8.75 1.59
C ASP A 61 -6.82 -7.73 2.66
N CYS A 62 -7.34 -6.60 2.20
CA CYS A 62 -7.81 -5.52 3.05
C CYS A 62 -8.79 -4.60 2.31
N ARG A 63 -9.57 -3.85 3.09
CA ARG A 63 -10.44 -2.77 2.60
C ARG A 63 -9.67 -1.45 2.73
N LEU A 64 -9.28 -0.87 1.60
CA LEU A 64 -8.52 0.39 1.51
C LEU A 64 -9.30 1.54 2.17
N THR A 65 -8.58 2.49 2.75
CA THR A 65 -9.08 3.61 3.59
C THR A 65 -9.73 3.23 4.92
N GLU A 66 -9.98 1.94 5.19
CA GLU A 66 -10.63 1.46 6.43
C GLU A 66 -9.77 0.52 7.28
N THR A 67 -9.00 -0.35 6.64
CA THR A 67 -8.18 -1.41 7.27
C THR A 67 -6.74 -1.48 6.75
N CYS A 68 -6.48 -0.79 5.65
CA CYS A 68 -5.17 -0.49 5.07
C CYS A 68 -5.24 0.86 4.34
N TRP A 69 -4.10 1.53 4.15
CA TRP A 69 -4.02 2.88 3.56
C TRP A 69 -2.74 3.02 2.74
N VAL A 70 -2.71 3.89 1.73
CA VAL A 70 -1.45 4.29 1.12
C VAL A 70 -0.73 5.28 2.04
N ALA A 71 0.46 4.92 2.50
CA ALA A 71 1.35 5.77 3.29
C ALA A 71 2.28 6.60 2.39
N ASN A 72 2.93 5.98 1.41
CA ASN A 72 3.84 6.63 0.47
C ASN A 72 3.59 6.15 -0.98
N TYR A 73 3.78 7.04 -1.95
CA TYR A 73 3.76 6.77 -3.39
C TYR A 73 5.18 6.80 -3.97
N VAL A 74 5.34 6.37 -5.22
CA VAL A 74 6.63 6.42 -5.94
C VAL A 74 7.13 7.85 -6.06
N ASP A 75 8.41 8.08 -5.75
CA ASP A 75 9.07 9.37 -5.93
C ASP A 75 9.43 9.59 -7.41
N VAL A 76 8.62 10.38 -8.11
CA VAL A 76 8.84 10.70 -9.53
C VAL A 76 9.85 11.83 -9.74
N ASN A 77 10.32 12.48 -8.67
CA ASN A 77 11.27 13.60 -8.69
C ASN A 77 12.38 13.49 -7.60
N PRO A 78 13.30 12.52 -7.70
CA PRO A 78 14.30 12.26 -6.65
C PRO A 78 15.22 13.44 -6.31
N GLY A 79 15.57 13.53 -5.03
CA GLY A 79 16.36 14.58 -4.40
C GLY A 79 15.60 15.33 -3.30
N ALA A 80 16.09 16.53 -2.96
CA ALA A 80 15.54 17.35 -1.86
C ALA A 80 14.10 17.89 -2.09
N GLN A 81 13.48 17.57 -3.23
CA GLN A 81 12.10 17.92 -3.58
C GLN A 81 11.30 16.68 -4.03
N ALA A 82 11.58 15.52 -3.41
CA ALA A 82 10.87 14.26 -3.61
C ALA A 82 9.35 14.46 -3.63
N GLN A 83 8.70 13.98 -4.69
CA GLN A 83 7.30 14.25 -5.00
C GLN A 83 6.65 13.05 -5.68
N ASP A 84 5.38 12.83 -5.36
CA ASP A 84 4.54 11.85 -6.07
C ASP A 84 4.05 12.37 -7.43
N PHE A 85 3.31 11.52 -8.14
CA PHE A 85 2.70 11.84 -9.44
C PHE A 85 1.66 12.98 -9.40
N HIS A 86 1.21 13.45 -8.23
CA HIS A 86 0.35 14.63 -8.04
C HIS A 86 1.12 15.92 -7.66
N CYS A 87 2.46 15.86 -7.58
CA CYS A 87 3.34 16.90 -7.06
C CYS A 87 3.14 17.16 -5.57
N GLN A 88 2.84 16.11 -4.77
CA GLN A 88 2.63 16.20 -3.34
C GLN A 88 3.73 15.48 -2.55
N PRO A 89 4.02 15.92 -1.30
CA PRO A 89 5.01 15.29 -0.43
C PRO A 89 4.46 14.03 0.26
N ARG A 90 3.79 13.15 -0.48
CA ARG A 90 3.37 11.80 -0.02
C ARG A 90 4.43 10.74 -0.38
N THR A 91 5.70 11.10 -0.27
CA THR A 91 6.84 10.25 -0.61
C THR A 91 8.11 10.75 0.10
N TYR A 92 9.25 10.10 -0.15
CA TYR A 92 10.58 10.51 0.32
C TYR A 92 11.64 10.20 -0.74
N ASP A 93 12.81 10.86 -0.64
CA ASP A 93 13.87 10.79 -1.65
C ASP A 93 14.27 9.36 -2.03
N GLY A 94 14.03 9.02 -3.30
CA GLY A 94 14.38 7.74 -3.88
C GLY A 94 13.46 6.58 -3.53
N HIS A 95 12.24 6.84 -3.05
CA HIS A 95 11.24 5.82 -2.78
C HIS A 95 10.72 5.18 -4.08
N ASP A 96 11.02 3.89 -4.31
CA ASP A 96 10.80 3.22 -5.60
C ASP A 96 9.50 2.40 -5.71
N GLY A 97 8.55 2.55 -4.79
CA GLY A 97 7.30 1.77 -4.78
C GLY A 97 6.13 2.47 -4.10
N VAL A 98 5.13 1.69 -3.70
CA VAL A 98 3.91 2.14 -3.00
C VAL A 98 3.80 1.40 -1.67
N ASP A 99 3.70 2.16 -0.58
CA ASP A 99 3.61 1.61 0.78
C ASP A 99 2.15 1.49 1.20
N PHE A 100 1.63 0.27 1.27
CA PHE A 100 0.31 -0.06 1.80
C PHE A 100 0.42 -0.36 3.29
N ALA A 101 0.18 0.65 4.13
CA ALA A 101 0.22 0.54 5.58
C ALA A 101 -0.97 -0.26 6.12
N ILE A 102 -0.71 -1.09 7.13
CA ILE A 102 -1.74 -1.59 8.05
C ILE A 102 -1.67 -0.80 9.37
N ARG A 103 -2.70 -0.93 10.21
CA ARG A 103 -2.96 0.03 11.30
C ARG A 103 -1.88 0.06 12.39
N ASP A 104 -1.40 -1.11 12.80
CA ASP A 104 -0.51 -1.29 13.95
C ASP A 104 0.08 -2.72 13.99
N LEU A 105 1.02 -2.95 14.91
CA LEU A 105 1.68 -4.25 15.10
C LEU A 105 0.71 -5.34 15.61
N ASP A 106 -0.39 -4.98 16.26
CA ASP A 106 -1.38 -5.95 16.75
C ASP A 106 -2.20 -6.52 15.57
N GLN A 107 -2.55 -5.68 14.59
CA GLN A 107 -3.05 -6.14 13.28
C GLN A 107 -1.99 -7.00 12.54
N MET A 108 -0.71 -6.62 12.57
CA MET A 108 0.39 -7.39 11.96
C MET A 108 0.56 -8.79 12.58
N HIS A 109 0.39 -8.92 13.90
CA HIS A 109 0.47 -10.20 14.60
C HIS A 109 -0.73 -11.09 14.29
N ARG A 110 -1.96 -10.54 14.31
CA ARG A 110 -3.16 -11.24 13.83
C ARG A 110 -3.04 -11.70 12.38
N GLY A 111 -2.31 -10.94 11.56
CA GLY A 111 -1.99 -11.26 10.18
C GLY A 111 -2.87 -10.50 9.19
N VAL A 112 -2.24 -10.08 8.09
CA VAL A 112 -2.91 -9.51 6.91
C VAL A 112 -2.20 -10.11 5.70
N SER A 113 -2.94 -10.73 4.78
CA SER A 113 -2.35 -11.46 3.67
C SER A 113 -1.85 -10.53 2.58
N VAL A 114 -0.61 -10.73 2.16
CA VAL A 114 -0.03 -10.16 0.94
C VAL A 114 -0.42 -11.07 -0.21
N ILE A 115 -1.15 -10.53 -1.19
CA ILE A 115 -1.68 -11.27 -2.33
C ILE A 115 -1.04 -10.81 -3.64
N ALA A 116 -0.90 -11.73 -4.59
CA ALA A 116 -0.36 -11.42 -5.91
C ALA A 116 -1.26 -10.39 -6.62
N ALA A 117 -0.74 -9.19 -6.89
CA ALA A 117 -1.46 -8.13 -7.58
C ALA A 117 -1.86 -8.52 -9.01
N VAL A 118 -1.08 -9.40 -9.64
CA VAL A 118 -1.28 -9.91 -11.00
C VAL A 118 -0.60 -11.27 -11.14
N SER A 119 -1.16 -12.16 -11.96
CA SER A 119 -0.63 -13.51 -12.19
C SER A 119 0.80 -13.46 -12.75
N GLY A 120 1.67 -14.39 -12.33
CA GLY A 120 3.08 -14.39 -12.73
C GLY A 120 3.83 -15.63 -12.29
N THR A 121 5.15 -15.60 -12.45
CA THR A 121 6.06 -16.67 -12.00
C THR A 121 7.03 -16.13 -10.96
N VAL A 122 7.17 -16.81 -9.83
CA VAL A 122 8.04 -16.37 -8.73
C VAL A 122 9.51 -16.50 -9.13
N ARG A 123 10.19 -15.36 -9.22
CA ARG A 123 11.60 -15.23 -9.62
C ARG A 123 12.57 -15.40 -8.45
N ALA A 124 12.21 -14.84 -7.30
CA ALA A 124 13.06 -14.82 -6.10
C ALA A 124 12.21 -14.64 -4.84
N ILE A 125 12.70 -15.14 -3.71
CA ILE A 125 12.08 -14.99 -2.38
C ILE A 125 13.13 -14.68 -1.31
N ARG A 126 12.68 -14.13 -0.18
CA ARG A 126 13.40 -14.09 1.10
C ARG A 126 12.42 -14.25 2.25
N ASN A 127 12.76 -15.03 3.26
CA ASN A 127 11.86 -15.38 4.37
C ASN A 127 12.56 -15.43 5.76
N ASP A 128 13.88 -15.20 5.79
CA ASP A 128 14.79 -15.46 6.91
C ASP A 128 15.05 -14.23 7.82
N MET A 129 14.55 -13.06 7.46
CA MET A 129 14.83 -11.82 8.20
C MET A 129 13.88 -11.62 9.36
N GLU A 130 14.44 -11.38 10.54
CA GLU A 130 13.68 -10.95 11.72
C GLU A 130 12.85 -9.70 11.44
N ASP A 131 11.59 -9.73 11.87
CA ASP A 131 10.72 -8.56 12.00
C ASP A 131 11.23 -7.67 13.14
N VAL A 132 11.79 -6.50 12.79
CA VAL A 132 12.40 -5.57 13.76
C VAL A 132 12.06 -4.14 13.32
N LEU A 133 11.22 -3.45 14.10
CA LEU A 133 10.90 -2.05 13.89
C LEU A 133 12.16 -1.20 14.11
N LEU A 134 12.59 -0.45 13.09
CA LEU A 134 13.77 0.42 13.19
C LEU A 134 13.45 1.72 13.94
N GLU A 135 13.43 1.67 15.27
CA GLU A 135 13.32 2.86 16.13
C GLU A 135 14.64 3.66 16.15
N HIS A 136 14.82 4.45 15.10
CA HIS A 136 16.03 5.22 14.78
C HIS A 136 17.24 4.34 14.40
N ASP A 137 18.34 4.99 14.03
CA ASP A 137 19.47 4.40 13.30
C ASP A 137 20.02 3.14 13.98
N ALA A 138 19.84 1.98 13.33
CA ALA A 138 20.20 0.68 13.86
C ALA A 138 21.72 0.46 13.87
N ALA A 139 22.39 1.11 14.82
CA ALA A 139 23.83 1.06 15.06
C ALA A 139 24.31 -0.39 15.26
N GLY A 140 24.81 -0.99 14.18
CA GLY A 140 25.36 -2.35 14.14
C GLY A 140 24.65 -3.32 13.19
N ARG A 141 23.43 -3.03 12.72
CA ARG A 141 22.68 -3.96 11.82
C ARG A 141 22.73 -3.49 10.36
N SER A 142 23.74 -3.94 9.62
CA SER A 142 23.83 -3.66 8.18
C SER A 142 22.69 -4.35 7.41
N ILE A 143 21.74 -3.54 6.93
CA ILE A 143 20.62 -3.96 6.08
C ILE A 143 20.88 -3.64 4.59
N THR A 144 22.12 -3.26 4.23
CA THR A 144 22.51 -2.90 2.86
C THR A 144 22.34 -4.08 1.91
N GLY A 145 21.61 -3.88 0.81
CA GLY A 145 21.20 -4.94 -0.11
C GLY A 145 20.08 -5.85 0.43
N ARG A 146 19.60 -5.63 1.66
CA ARG A 146 18.50 -6.36 2.31
C ARG A 146 17.36 -5.40 2.74
N GLU A 147 17.30 -4.21 2.15
CA GLU A 147 16.36 -3.14 2.52
C GLU A 147 14.89 -3.61 2.39
N CYS A 148 14.59 -4.40 1.37
CA CYS A 148 13.28 -5.02 1.14
C CYS A 148 12.81 -5.97 2.26
N GLY A 149 13.68 -6.41 3.18
CA GLY A 149 13.30 -7.42 4.19
C GLY A 149 13.01 -8.78 3.58
N ASN A 150 12.06 -9.51 4.16
CA ASN A 150 11.44 -10.67 3.51
C ASN A 150 10.52 -10.20 2.38
N GLY A 151 10.36 -11.03 1.36
CA GLY A 151 9.63 -10.63 0.18
C GLY A 151 9.62 -11.64 -0.95
N VAL A 152 8.85 -11.31 -1.98
CA VAL A 152 8.66 -12.10 -3.19
C VAL A 152 8.90 -11.19 -4.39
N VAL A 153 9.57 -11.70 -5.43
CA VAL A 153 9.65 -11.05 -6.75
C VAL A 153 8.95 -11.95 -7.75
N MET A 154 7.99 -11.42 -8.50
CA MET A 154 7.29 -12.12 -9.57
C MET A 154 7.64 -11.50 -10.92
N ASP A 155 8.03 -12.35 -11.88
CA ASP A 155 8.12 -11.96 -13.29
C ASP A 155 6.79 -12.21 -13.99
N HIS A 156 6.46 -11.33 -14.94
CA HIS A 156 5.25 -11.37 -15.75
C HIS A 156 5.62 -11.21 -17.24
N ASP A 157 4.65 -11.44 -18.12
CA ASP A 157 4.85 -11.32 -19.56
C ASP A 157 5.23 -9.88 -19.98
N GLY A 158 5.84 -9.72 -21.16
CA GLY A 158 6.26 -8.40 -21.68
C GLY A 158 7.46 -7.75 -20.97
N GLY A 159 8.09 -8.45 -20.01
CA GLY A 159 9.23 -7.92 -19.23
C GLY A 159 8.82 -7.09 -18.01
N TRP A 160 7.57 -7.23 -17.57
CA TRP A 160 7.08 -6.65 -16.32
C TRP A 160 7.50 -7.49 -15.09
N GLN A 161 7.64 -6.84 -13.95
CA GLN A 161 7.99 -7.45 -12.67
C GLN A 161 7.30 -6.73 -11.52
N THR A 162 6.77 -7.48 -10.55
CA THR A 162 6.33 -6.94 -9.25
C THR A 162 7.25 -7.45 -8.13
N GLN A 163 7.48 -6.61 -7.12
CA GLN A 163 8.24 -6.96 -5.92
C GLN A 163 7.46 -6.55 -4.67
N TYR A 164 7.27 -7.51 -3.77
CA TYR A 164 6.53 -7.40 -2.53
C TYR A 164 7.55 -7.46 -1.38
N CYS A 165 7.64 -6.42 -0.55
CA CYS A 165 8.66 -6.26 0.50
C CYS A 165 8.05 -6.09 1.90
N HIS A 166 8.90 -6.23 2.92
CA HIS A 166 8.59 -6.14 4.35
C HIS A 166 7.63 -7.22 4.86
N LEU A 167 7.63 -8.40 4.23
CA LEU A 167 6.83 -9.53 4.68
C LEU A 167 7.27 -10.04 6.06
N ARG A 168 6.35 -10.67 6.78
CA ARG A 168 6.60 -11.26 8.09
C ARG A 168 7.56 -12.45 7.97
N ARG A 169 8.44 -12.64 8.94
CA ARG A 169 9.38 -13.76 8.99
C ARG A 169 8.63 -15.10 8.91
N ASP A 170 9.20 -16.05 8.17
CA ASP A 170 8.64 -17.39 7.96
C ASP A 170 7.19 -17.42 7.40
N SER A 171 6.73 -16.29 6.82
CA SER A 171 5.37 -16.15 6.27
C SER A 171 5.25 -16.38 4.77
N VAL A 172 6.33 -16.31 3.99
CA VAL A 172 6.26 -16.58 2.55
C VAL A 172 5.76 -18.02 2.31
N ARG A 173 4.80 -18.18 1.40
CA ARG A 173 4.14 -19.46 1.08
C ARG A 173 4.59 -20.07 -0.25
N VAL A 174 5.06 -19.22 -1.17
CA VAL A 174 5.39 -19.58 -2.55
C VAL A 174 6.89 -19.89 -2.74
N ARG A 175 7.22 -20.63 -3.80
CA ARG A 175 8.58 -21.09 -4.13
C ARG A 175 9.09 -20.51 -5.45
N VAL A 176 10.41 -20.44 -5.63
CA VAL A 176 11.01 -19.98 -6.90
C VAL A 176 10.65 -20.96 -8.03
N GLY A 177 10.22 -20.43 -9.17
CA GLY A 177 9.70 -21.18 -10.32
C GLY A 177 8.20 -21.45 -10.28
N GLU A 178 7.52 -21.17 -9.16
CA GLU A 178 6.07 -21.37 -9.01
C GLU A 178 5.27 -20.36 -9.84
N ARG A 179 4.27 -20.83 -10.59
CA ARG A 179 3.29 -19.97 -11.27
C ARG A 179 2.13 -19.69 -10.32
N VAL A 180 1.91 -18.42 -10.02
CA VAL A 180 0.96 -17.94 -9.02
C VAL A 180 -0.10 -17.07 -9.70
N ALA A 181 -1.37 -17.26 -9.35
CA ALA A 181 -2.49 -16.49 -9.90
C ALA A 181 -2.74 -15.20 -9.11
N ARG A 182 -3.25 -14.15 -9.77
CA ARG A 182 -3.75 -12.92 -9.13
C ARG A 182 -4.69 -13.28 -7.97
N GLY A 183 -4.49 -12.62 -6.82
CA GLY A 183 -5.26 -12.87 -5.59
C GLY A 183 -4.75 -14.03 -4.71
N SER A 184 -3.77 -14.83 -5.15
CA SER A 184 -3.19 -15.90 -4.31
C SER A 184 -2.30 -15.31 -3.21
N GLU A 185 -2.31 -15.89 -2.00
CA GLU A 185 -1.42 -15.48 -0.90
C GLU A 185 0.05 -15.76 -1.24
N LEU A 186 0.88 -14.72 -1.12
CA LEU A 186 2.34 -14.79 -1.21
C LEU A 186 2.99 -14.95 0.18
N GLY A 187 2.37 -14.36 1.20
CA GLY A 187 2.78 -14.37 2.61
C GLY A 187 1.98 -13.36 3.42
N LEU A 188 2.51 -12.90 4.55
CA LEU A 188 1.81 -11.97 5.45
C LEU A 188 2.59 -10.64 5.60
N VAL A 189 1.88 -9.54 5.85
CA VAL A 189 2.49 -8.24 6.19
C VAL A 189 3.31 -8.37 7.47
N GLY A 190 4.52 -7.83 7.44
CA GLY A 190 5.47 -7.83 8.57
C GLY A 190 6.12 -6.47 8.78
N ILE A 191 7.33 -6.51 9.34
CA ILE A 191 8.17 -5.35 9.60
C ILE A 191 9.68 -5.69 9.51
N SER A 192 10.02 -6.56 8.54
CA SER A 192 11.41 -6.95 8.25
C SER A 192 12.08 -6.00 7.25
N GLY A 193 13.40 -5.79 7.36
CA GLY A 193 14.15 -4.91 6.45
C GLY A 193 14.18 -3.43 6.88
N LYS A 194 14.14 -2.51 5.93
CA LYS A 194 14.25 -1.06 6.16
C LYS A 194 12.88 -0.42 6.39
N THR A 195 12.26 -0.70 7.54
CA THR A 195 10.88 -0.26 7.83
C THR A 195 10.70 0.22 9.29
N THR A 196 9.74 1.14 9.49
CA THR A 196 9.44 1.80 10.77
C THR A 196 7.96 1.68 11.19
N PHE A 197 7.13 0.99 10.39
CA PHE A 197 5.73 0.67 10.66
C PHE A 197 5.30 -0.53 9.81
N PRO A 198 4.34 -1.36 10.24
CA PRO A 198 3.93 -2.52 9.48
C PRO A 198 3.21 -2.13 8.19
N HIS A 199 3.75 -2.56 7.06
CA HIS A 199 3.22 -2.25 5.73
C HIS A 199 3.75 -3.25 4.70
N LEU A 200 3.07 -3.33 3.55
CA LEU A 200 3.64 -3.91 2.34
C LEU A 200 4.18 -2.78 1.47
N HIS A 201 5.44 -2.87 1.06
CA HIS A 201 5.97 -2.05 -0.03
C HIS A 201 5.87 -2.84 -1.35
N LEU A 202 5.21 -2.25 -2.35
CA LEU A 202 5.11 -2.79 -3.71
C LEU A 202 5.95 -1.96 -4.69
N THR A 203 7.01 -2.55 -5.24
CA THR A 203 7.66 -2.00 -6.43
C THR A 203 7.09 -2.61 -7.71
N VAL A 204 6.89 -1.80 -8.75
CA VAL A 204 6.61 -2.27 -10.12
C VAL A 204 7.78 -1.88 -11.03
N ARG A 205 8.23 -2.81 -11.90
CA ARG A 205 9.31 -2.57 -12.85
C ARG A 205 8.97 -3.08 -14.25
N HIS A 206 9.45 -2.37 -15.27
CA HIS A 206 9.40 -2.79 -16.68
C HIS A 206 10.82 -2.80 -17.25
N ASN A 207 11.26 -3.94 -17.79
CA ASN A 207 12.61 -4.13 -18.33
C ASN A 207 13.73 -3.65 -17.37
N GLY A 208 13.53 -3.88 -16.07
CA GLY A 208 14.47 -3.51 -15.00
C GLY A 208 14.43 -2.05 -14.53
N LYS A 209 13.61 -1.18 -15.15
CA LYS A 209 13.36 0.20 -14.69
C LYS A 209 12.15 0.25 -13.78
N ILE A 210 12.19 1.07 -12.73
CA ILE A 210 11.04 1.34 -11.86
C ILE A 210 9.98 2.13 -12.62
N VAL A 211 8.72 1.76 -12.39
CA VAL A 211 7.52 2.36 -12.98
C VAL A 211 6.54 2.70 -11.86
N ASP A 212 5.98 3.91 -11.89
CA ASP A 212 4.86 4.28 -11.01
C ASP A 212 3.58 3.56 -11.47
N PRO A 213 2.91 2.75 -10.62
CA PRO A 213 1.70 2.05 -11.01
C PRO A 213 0.49 2.96 -11.23
N PHE A 214 0.49 4.21 -10.74
CA PHE A 214 -0.63 5.14 -10.93
C PHE A 214 -0.59 5.84 -12.30
N THR A 215 0.58 6.03 -12.89
CA THR A 215 0.75 6.63 -14.24
C THR A 215 1.27 5.65 -15.30
N GLY A 216 1.82 4.50 -14.92
CA GLY A 216 2.50 3.60 -15.85
C GLY A 216 3.81 4.18 -16.43
N LEU A 217 4.29 5.30 -15.90
CA LEU A 217 5.49 6.00 -16.37
C LEU A 217 6.72 5.67 -15.51
N GLY A 218 7.90 5.77 -16.11
CA GLY A 218 9.18 5.58 -15.42
C GLY A 218 9.59 6.81 -14.59
N LEU A 219 10.49 6.58 -13.61
CA LEU A 219 11.08 7.66 -12.81
C LEU A 219 11.71 8.75 -13.69
N GLY A 220 11.56 10.02 -13.29
CA GLY A 220 12.00 11.17 -14.09
C GLY A 220 11.01 11.62 -15.18
N ALA A 221 9.85 10.96 -15.31
CA ALA A 221 8.72 11.49 -16.08
C ALA A 221 8.12 12.77 -15.47
N GLY A 222 8.41 13.07 -14.20
CA GLY A 222 7.86 14.20 -13.46
C GLY A 222 6.41 13.99 -13.00
N CYS A 223 5.96 14.88 -12.13
CA CYS A 223 4.59 14.85 -11.61
C CYS A 223 3.58 15.51 -12.57
N ARG A 224 2.31 15.11 -12.48
CA ARG A 224 1.19 15.48 -13.38
C ARG A 224 1.34 15.03 -14.85
N SER A 225 2.37 14.25 -15.15
CA SER A 225 2.60 13.70 -16.48
C SER A 225 1.49 12.74 -16.91
N GLN A 226 1.08 12.86 -18.17
CA GLN A 226 -0.08 12.17 -18.72
C GLN A 226 0.28 10.72 -19.07
N GLY A 227 -0.05 9.81 -18.16
CA GLY A 227 0.15 8.38 -18.30
C GLY A 227 -1.16 7.58 -18.20
N ARG A 228 -1.04 6.26 -18.07
CA ARG A 228 -2.17 5.34 -17.86
C ARG A 228 -1.86 4.42 -16.67
N SER A 229 -2.75 4.44 -15.69
CA SER A 229 -2.70 3.56 -14.51
C SER A 229 -2.56 2.09 -14.90
N LEU A 230 -1.70 1.38 -14.16
CA LEU A 230 -1.52 -0.08 -14.21
C LEU A 230 -2.48 -0.81 -13.25
N TRP A 231 -3.18 -0.09 -12.37
CA TRP A 231 -4.29 -0.65 -11.60
C TRP A 231 -5.44 -1.01 -12.55
N ALA A 232 -5.95 -2.24 -12.45
CA ALA A 232 -7.05 -2.75 -13.27
C ALA A 232 -8.35 -1.95 -13.05
N GLU A 233 -8.58 -1.52 -11.81
CA GLU A 233 -9.71 -0.71 -11.38
C GLU A 233 -9.19 0.55 -10.66
N PRO A 234 -8.71 1.59 -11.37
CA PRO A 234 -8.04 2.74 -10.74
C PRO A 234 -8.89 3.45 -9.68
N GLN A 235 -10.22 3.47 -9.86
CA GLN A 235 -11.19 4.02 -8.92
C GLN A 235 -11.29 3.23 -7.60
N SER A 236 -10.78 1.99 -7.54
CA SER A 236 -10.69 1.19 -6.30
C SER A 236 -9.45 1.50 -5.46
N ILE A 237 -8.46 2.19 -6.04
CA ILE A 237 -7.24 2.65 -5.36
C ILE A 237 -7.09 4.16 -5.65
N PRO A 238 -7.98 5.01 -5.11
CA PRO A 238 -7.92 6.45 -5.32
C PRO A 238 -6.68 7.07 -4.66
N TYR A 239 -6.26 8.23 -5.16
CA TYR A 239 -5.15 8.98 -4.58
C TYR A 239 -5.56 9.62 -3.23
N GLU A 240 -4.95 9.14 -2.14
CA GLU A 240 -5.10 9.67 -0.79
C GLU A 240 -4.19 10.89 -0.53
N GLU A 241 -4.74 12.11 -0.57
CA GLU A 241 -4.00 13.33 -0.19
C GLU A 241 -3.55 13.35 1.29
N VAL A 242 -4.32 12.71 2.17
CA VAL A 242 -4.05 12.47 3.60
C VAL A 242 -4.77 11.20 4.01
N ALA A 243 -4.10 10.31 4.75
CA ALA A 243 -4.72 9.11 5.32
C ALA A 243 -4.95 9.26 6.83
N LEU A 244 -6.20 9.21 7.29
CA LEU A 244 -6.60 9.22 8.71
C LEU A 244 -6.55 7.79 9.30
N TYR A 245 -5.35 7.20 9.26
CA TYR A 245 -5.20 5.74 9.26
C TYR A 245 -5.37 5.06 10.63
N ASN A 246 -5.18 5.78 11.75
CA ASN A 246 -5.44 5.23 13.09
C ASN A 246 -6.01 6.30 14.02
N LEU A 247 -7.17 6.04 14.65
CA LEU A 247 -7.84 6.94 15.59
C LEU A 247 -8.65 6.19 16.65
N GLY A 248 -8.78 6.74 17.85
CA GLY A 248 -9.49 6.11 18.96
C GLY A 248 -9.94 7.08 20.05
N LEU A 249 -10.67 6.55 21.01
CA LEU A 249 -11.01 7.22 22.28
C LEU A 249 -10.21 6.59 23.43
N SER A 250 -9.84 7.38 24.42
CA SER A 250 -9.14 6.97 25.66
C SER A 250 -9.38 7.95 26.82
N ASP A 251 -9.00 7.57 28.03
CA ASP A 251 -9.05 8.41 29.24
C ASP A 251 -7.90 9.44 29.31
N GLU A 252 -6.72 9.07 28.82
CA GLU A 252 -5.56 9.95 28.70
C GLU A 252 -5.01 10.01 27.26
N PRO A 253 -4.19 11.03 26.90
CA PRO A 253 -3.52 11.08 25.60
C PRO A 253 -2.53 9.91 25.45
N PRO A 254 -2.75 8.96 24.52
CA PRO A 254 -1.91 7.78 24.43
C PRO A 254 -0.51 8.10 23.89
N ARG A 255 0.49 7.34 24.33
CA ARG A 255 1.84 7.45 23.78
C ARG A 255 1.87 6.88 22.36
N ILE A 256 2.58 7.55 21.45
CA ILE A 256 2.70 7.14 20.03
C ILE A 256 3.18 5.68 19.89
N ALA A 257 4.04 5.22 20.79
CA ALA A 257 4.53 3.84 20.81
C ALA A 257 3.42 2.81 21.11
N ASP A 258 2.42 3.15 21.92
CA ASP A 258 1.28 2.27 22.23
C ASP A 258 0.28 2.25 21.07
N ILE A 259 0.10 3.37 20.36
CA ILE A 259 -0.68 3.42 19.11
C ILE A 259 -0.06 2.49 18.07
N ARG A 260 1.27 2.55 17.89
CA ARG A 260 2.02 1.66 16.97
C ARG A 260 1.95 0.19 17.34
N ARG A 261 1.79 -0.12 18.64
CA ARG A 261 1.59 -1.49 19.15
C ARG A 261 0.13 -1.95 19.17
N GLY A 262 -0.83 -1.12 18.76
CA GLY A 262 -2.28 -1.40 18.86
C GLY A 262 -2.85 -1.26 20.28
N GLN A 263 -2.00 -0.95 21.27
CA GLN A 263 -2.30 -0.91 22.71
C GLN A 263 -3.04 0.37 23.14
N ALA A 264 -3.09 1.41 22.30
CA ALA A 264 -3.81 2.65 22.59
C ALA A 264 -5.34 2.56 22.47
N ARG A 265 -5.88 1.44 21.99
CA ARG A 265 -7.33 1.20 21.92
C ARG A 265 -7.78 0.47 23.18
N GLN A 266 -8.42 1.19 24.10
CA GLN A 266 -9.09 0.60 25.25
C GLN A 266 -10.44 -0.01 24.79
N PRO A 267 -10.78 -1.27 25.13
CA PRO A 267 -12.02 -1.91 24.66
C PRO A 267 -13.28 -1.45 25.40
N GLY A 268 -13.13 -0.71 26.49
CA GLY A 268 -14.19 -0.03 27.22
C GLY A 268 -13.58 0.94 28.21
N LEU A 269 -14.16 2.14 28.30
CA LEU A 269 -13.82 3.13 29.32
C LEU A 269 -14.81 3.03 30.47
N ASP A 270 -14.27 3.13 31.68
CA ASP A 270 -15.05 3.23 32.91
C ASP A 270 -15.70 4.64 33.00
N ARG A 271 -16.96 4.74 33.41
CA ARG A 271 -17.65 6.04 33.56
C ARG A 271 -16.99 6.98 34.57
N THR A 272 -16.16 6.48 35.49
CA THR A 272 -15.36 7.30 36.40
C THR A 272 -14.10 7.89 35.75
N ALA A 273 -13.77 7.55 34.49
CA ALA A 273 -12.62 8.12 33.77
C ALA A 273 -12.56 9.65 33.88
N GLN A 274 -11.41 10.21 34.28
CA GLN A 274 -11.30 11.64 34.59
C GLN A 274 -11.40 12.55 33.37
N ARG A 275 -11.19 12.00 32.17
CA ARG A 275 -11.27 12.69 30.89
C ARG A 275 -11.78 11.73 29.82
N LEU A 276 -12.12 12.29 28.67
CA LEU A 276 -12.35 11.56 27.43
C LEU A 276 -11.56 12.26 26.33
N VAL A 277 -10.64 11.54 25.68
CA VAL A 277 -9.67 12.03 24.72
C VAL A 277 -9.90 11.34 23.38
N LEU A 278 -10.09 12.12 22.32
CA LEU A 278 -10.04 11.65 20.93
C LEU A 278 -8.63 11.88 20.40
N TRP A 279 -8.06 10.84 19.82
CA TRP A 279 -6.70 10.85 19.30
C TRP A 279 -6.65 10.27 17.88
N VAL A 280 -5.66 10.72 17.09
CA VAL A 280 -5.48 10.31 15.69
C VAL A 280 -4.01 10.39 15.28
N ASP A 281 -3.57 9.44 14.46
CA ASP A 281 -2.29 9.43 13.76
C ASP A 281 -2.57 9.48 12.24
N LEU A 282 -1.90 10.39 11.54
CA LEU A 282 -2.17 10.77 10.15
C LEU A 282 -0.93 10.58 9.28
N PHE A 283 -1.09 10.12 8.04
CA PHE A 283 -0.05 10.24 7.01
C PHE A 283 -0.28 11.46 6.11
N GLY A 284 0.80 12.17 5.76
CA GLY A 284 0.80 13.16 4.67
C GLY A 284 0.26 14.56 4.99
N VAL A 285 0.32 15.01 6.25
CA VAL A 285 -0.16 16.35 6.62
C VAL A 285 0.75 17.45 6.08
N GLN A 286 0.15 18.57 5.68
CA GLN A 286 0.82 19.75 5.15
C GLN A 286 0.57 20.97 6.02
N LYS A 287 1.52 21.92 6.04
CA LYS A 287 1.36 23.20 6.72
C LYS A 287 0.11 23.92 6.22
N GLY A 288 -0.78 24.30 7.14
CA GLY A 288 -2.05 24.96 6.83
C GLY A 288 -3.27 24.03 6.74
N ASP A 289 -3.07 22.70 6.77
CA ASP A 289 -4.18 21.76 6.97
C ASP A 289 -4.91 22.06 8.29
N ARG A 290 -6.23 21.92 8.30
CA ARG A 290 -7.09 22.06 9.48
C ARG A 290 -7.61 20.69 9.90
N VAL A 291 -7.28 20.25 11.11
CA VAL A 291 -7.81 19.01 11.69
C VAL A 291 -8.77 19.36 12.81
N ARG A 292 -10.03 18.95 12.64
CA ARG A 292 -11.10 19.13 13.61
C ARG A 292 -11.41 17.81 14.29
N LEU A 293 -11.32 17.78 15.62
CA LEU A 293 -11.57 16.65 16.49
C LEU A 293 -12.85 16.93 17.29
N ARG A 294 -13.85 16.05 17.17
CA ARG A 294 -15.16 16.21 17.79
C ARG A 294 -15.54 14.97 18.58
N ILE A 295 -16.12 15.14 19.76
CA ILE A 295 -16.63 14.05 20.59
C ILE A 295 -18.10 14.33 20.91
N THR A 296 -18.95 13.35 20.60
CA THR A 296 -20.38 13.36 20.87
C THR A 296 -20.72 12.18 21.78
N GLY A 297 -21.37 12.43 22.93
CA GLY A 297 -21.85 11.40 23.84
C GLY A 297 -23.30 10.97 23.54
N PRO A 298 -23.94 10.24 24.48
CA PRO A 298 -25.35 9.88 24.40
C PRO A 298 -26.26 11.09 24.16
N HIS A 299 -27.41 10.85 23.50
CA HIS A 299 -28.39 11.88 23.11
C HIS A 299 -27.80 13.06 22.32
N ASP A 300 -26.81 12.78 21.46
CA ASP A 300 -26.08 13.75 20.63
C ASP A 300 -25.41 14.90 21.41
N GLN A 301 -25.09 14.66 22.70
CA GLN A 301 -24.41 15.64 23.54
C GLN A 301 -23.02 15.97 23.00
N SER A 302 -22.81 17.19 22.51
CA SER A 302 -21.46 17.66 22.12
C SER A 302 -20.59 17.88 23.36
N LEU A 303 -19.46 17.19 23.43
CA LEU A 303 -18.53 17.18 24.57
C LEU A 303 -17.16 17.78 24.24
N LEU A 304 -16.76 17.68 22.97
CA LEU A 304 -15.57 18.32 22.42
C LEU A 304 -15.88 18.78 20.99
N ASP A 305 -15.45 19.98 20.66
CA ASP A 305 -15.32 20.44 19.29
C ASP A 305 -14.09 21.35 19.22
N TYR A 306 -13.00 20.84 18.64
CA TYR A 306 -11.68 21.47 18.65
C TYR A 306 -11.07 21.43 17.25
N GLU A 307 -10.50 22.54 16.77
CA GLU A 307 -9.77 22.59 15.49
C GLU A 307 -8.31 23.04 15.71
N GLN A 308 -7.38 22.28 15.13
CA GLN A 308 -5.96 22.57 15.10
C GLN A 308 -5.50 22.84 13.67
N VAL A 309 -4.67 23.88 13.48
CA VAL A 309 -3.96 24.13 12.23
C VAL A 309 -2.58 23.45 12.30
N ILE A 310 -2.18 22.76 11.24
CA ILE A 310 -0.88 22.11 11.13
C ILE A 310 0.22 23.16 10.86
N ASP A 311 1.26 23.18 11.71
CA ASP A 311 2.34 24.18 11.67
C ASP A 311 3.39 23.90 10.58
N ARG A 312 3.61 22.62 10.27
CA ARG A 312 4.67 22.10 9.39
C ARG A 312 4.17 20.86 8.63
N THR A 313 4.56 20.75 7.37
CA THR A 313 4.39 19.53 6.58
C THR A 313 5.19 18.38 7.19
N ARG A 314 4.58 17.20 7.34
CA ARG A 314 5.22 15.98 7.86
C ARG A 314 4.63 14.73 7.20
N ALA A 315 5.48 13.76 6.87
CA ALA A 315 5.05 12.46 6.36
C ALA A 315 4.09 11.73 7.33
N ARG A 316 4.24 11.96 8.64
CA ARG A 316 3.35 11.43 9.68
C ARG A 316 3.18 12.41 10.86
N GLN A 317 1.99 12.49 11.44
CA GLN A 317 1.66 13.38 12.56
C GLN A 317 0.63 12.75 13.49
N PHE A 318 0.91 12.76 14.79
CA PHE A 318 -0.03 12.41 15.86
C PHE A 318 -0.70 13.65 16.44
N LEU A 319 -2.01 13.60 16.69
CA LEU A 319 -2.81 14.67 17.31
C LEU A 319 -3.77 14.06 18.34
N PHE A 320 -4.14 14.85 19.36
CA PHE A 320 -5.20 14.52 20.29
C PHE A 320 -5.87 15.77 20.84
N ALA A 321 -7.12 15.64 21.27
CA ALA A 321 -7.84 16.65 22.04
C ALA A 321 -8.87 15.95 22.92
N GLY A 322 -9.21 16.53 24.07
CA GLY A 322 -10.07 15.84 25.04
C GLY A 322 -10.70 16.73 26.09
N ARG A 323 -11.78 16.24 26.67
CA ARG A 323 -12.62 16.92 27.66
C ARG A 323 -12.45 16.27 29.02
N SER A 324 -12.10 17.04 30.06
CA SER A 324 -12.17 16.57 31.44
C SER A 324 -13.62 16.40 31.87
N ARG A 325 -13.89 15.35 32.66
CA ARG A 325 -15.19 15.07 33.26
C ARG A 325 -15.54 16.14 34.30
N THR A 326 -16.80 16.60 34.31
CA THR A 326 -17.29 17.62 35.26
C THR A 326 -18.50 17.18 36.09
N ALA A 327 -19.12 16.06 35.76
CA ALA A 327 -20.14 15.38 36.58
C ALA A 327 -19.48 14.24 37.39
N PRO A 328 -20.16 13.65 38.41
CA PRO A 328 -19.60 12.55 39.20
C PRO A 328 -19.16 11.33 38.37
N GLU A 329 -19.83 11.09 37.25
CA GLU A 329 -19.57 10.04 36.25
C GLU A 329 -19.86 10.57 34.84
N TRP A 330 -19.39 9.86 33.82
CA TRP A 330 -19.94 9.94 32.46
C TRP A 330 -21.30 9.26 32.40
N VAL A 331 -22.14 9.66 31.44
CA VAL A 331 -23.43 9.02 31.16
C VAL A 331 -23.16 7.66 30.51
N GLU A 332 -23.88 6.62 30.90
CA GLU A 332 -23.77 5.31 30.25
C GLU A 332 -24.21 5.39 28.78
N GLY A 333 -23.48 4.74 27.86
CA GLY A 333 -23.89 4.66 26.46
C GLY A 333 -22.76 4.84 25.46
N LEU A 334 -23.16 5.12 24.20
CA LEU A 334 -22.24 5.24 23.07
C LEU A 334 -21.66 6.66 22.97
N TYR A 335 -20.33 6.73 22.90
CA TYR A 335 -19.55 7.93 22.62
C TYR A 335 -18.90 7.79 21.24
N ASN A 336 -19.02 8.82 20.42
CA ASN A 336 -18.53 8.87 19.06
C ASN A 336 -17.45 9.95 18.93
N GLY A 337 -16.28 9.55 18.43
CA GLY A 337 -15.21 10.43 18.00
C GLY A 337 -15.25 10.63 16.48
N GLU A 338 -15.25 11.88 16.03
CA GLU A 338 -15.17 12.26 14.62
C GLU A 338 -13.92 13.12 14.39
N VAL A 339 -13.10 12.71 13.42
CA VAL A 339 -11.94 13.49 12.95
C VAL A 339 -12.18 13.89 11.51
N ILE A 340 -12.06 15.20 11.23
CA ILE A 340 -12.17 15.77 9.88
C ILE A 340 -10.87 16.52 9.59
N LEU A 341 -10.16 16.20 8.52
CA LEU A 341 -9.10 17.06 7.97
C LEU A 341 -9.62 17.80 6.73
N ARG A 342 -9.27 19.08 6.63
CA ARG A 342 -9.50 19.95 5.47
C ARG A 342 -8.18 20.54 4.97
N ARG A 343 -7.95 20.49 3.66
CA ARG A 343 -6.83 21.14 2.95
C ARG A 343 -7.38 22.05 1.87
N THR A 344 -7.01 23.32 1.90
CA THR A 344 -7.39 24.31 0.88
C THR A 344 -6.32 24.37 -0.20
N HIS A 345 -6.70 24.02 -1.42
CA HIS A 345 -5.95 24.31 -2.66
C HIS A 345 -6.53 25.57 -3.32
N PRO A 346 -5.85 26.18 -4.32
CA PRO A 346 -6.36 27.38 -4.99
C PRO A 346 -7.76 27.23 -5.62
N GLU A 347 -8.10 26.03 -6.10
CA GLU A 347 -9.34 25.76 -6.86
C GLU A 347 -10.30 24.77 -6.16
N LYS A 348 -9.87 24.11 -5.07
CA LYS A 348 -10.68 23.09 -4.37
C LYS A 348 -10.37 23.03 -2.87
N VAL A 349 -11.33 22.57 -2.07
CA VAL A 349 -11.08 22.14 -0.68
C VAL A 349 -11.14 20.62 -0.64
N PHE A 350 -10.00 19.96 -0.42
CA PHE A 350 -9.96 18.55 -0.07
C PHE A 350 -10.46 18.37 1.37
N THR A 351 -11.31 17.38 1.60
CA THR A 351 -11.79 17.00 2.93
C THR A 351 -11.76 15.49 3.06
N THR A 352 -11.22 14.98 4.16
CA THR A 352 -11.31 13.57 4.56
C THR A 352 -11.84 13.46 5.99
N ARG A 353 -12.51 12.35 6.30
CA ARG A 353 -13.12 12.08 7.61
C ARG A 353 -12.90 10.63 8.04
N ALA A 354 -12.70 10.44 9.34
CA ALA A 354 -12.69 9.14 9.98
C ALA A 354 -13.49 9.22 11.28
N THR A 355 -14.09 8.10 11.68
CA THR A 355 -14.89 8.00 12.91
C THR A 355 -14.47 6.80 13.73
N THR A 356 -14.77 6.85 15.03
CA THR A 356 -14.55 5.76 15.97
C THR A 356 -15.57 5.88 17.09
N SER A 357 -15.95 4.77 17.72
CA SER A 357 -16.96 4.76 18.77
C SER A 357 -16.52 3.86 19.92
N MET A 358 -16.95 4.21 21.13
CA MET A 358 -16.76 3.41 22.34
C MET A 358 -18.02 3.46 23.19
N PHE A 359 -18.39 2.34 23.82
CA PHE A 359 -19.44 2.31 24.82
C PHE A 359 -18.82 2.45 26.22
N LEU A 360 -19.28 3.42 27.00
CA LEU A 360 -18.91 3.59 28.41
C LEU A 360 -19.97 2.90 29.28
N LYS A 361 -19.52 2.05 30.21
CA LYS A 361 -20.38 1.22 31.08
C LYS A 361 -20.29 1.69 32.53
#